data_AF-A0AAT9FMY2-F1
#
_entry.id   AF-A0AAT9FMY2-F1
#
_cell.length_a   1.000
_cell.length_b   1.000
_cell.length_c   1.000
_cell.angle_alpha   90.00
_cell.angle_beta   90.00
_cell.angle_gamma   90.00
#
_symmetry.space_group_name_H-M   'P 1'
#
loop_
_entity.id
_entity.type
_entity.pdbx_description
1 polymer ?
#
loop_
_entity_poly.entity_id
_entity_poly.type
_entity_poly.pdbx_seq_one_letter_code
_entity_poly.pdbx_strand_id
1 'polypeptide(L)'
;MRLLIYTIFFTLFFPIICSSEVNSQESKPNVDLHAKLSVTGEVKKPGRIKYQKDLTVLQAIALAGGSTANADMTHVTLLRNGKKWRYDLTNPAHQRLKLYAGDGVIVAAKPK
;
A
#
# COMPACT_ATOMS: atom_id res chain seq x y z
N MET A 1 -33.29 -48.08 -30.77
CA MET A 1 -33.08 -47.79 -32.20
C MET A 1 -33.36 -46.31 -32.45
N ARG A 2 -32.30 -45.54 -32.77
CA ARG A 2 -32.28 -44.21 -33.44
C ARG A 2 -33.06 -43.04 -32.78
N LEU A 3 -32.38 -42.06 -32.18
CA LEU A 3 -31.69 -40.88 -32.77
C LEU A 3 -32.65 -39.71 -33.10
N LEU A 4 -32.38 -38.58 -32.42
CA LEU A 4 -32.35 -37.17 -32.90
C LEU A 4 -33.68 -36.64 -33.47
N ILE A 5 -34.25 -35.50 -33.05
CA ILE A 5 -33.73 -34.14 -33.22
C ILE A 5 -34.42 -33.25 -32.16
N TYR A 6 -33.79 -33.05 -31.00
CA TYR A 6 -34.15 -31.89 -30.15
C TYR A 6 -33.25 -30.76 -30.60
N THR A 7 -33.81 -29.91 -31.46
CA THR A 7 -33.23 -28.64 -31.87
C THR A 7 -33.06 -27.80 -30.62
N ILE A 8 -31.89 -27.97 -30.00
CA ILE A 8 -31.21 -27.10 -29.03
C ILE A 8 -31.61 -25.66 -29.36
N PHE A 9 -32.64 -25.15 -28.70
CA PHE A 9 -32.57 -24.49 -27.40
C PHE A 9 -31.39 -23.53 -27.39
N PHE A 10 -31.70 -22.24 -27.48
CA PHE A 10 -30.90 -21.22 -26.83
C PHE A 10 -29.65 -20.73 -27.60
N THR A 11 -29.78 -20.45 -28.89
CA THR A 11 -28.93 -19.44 -29.55
C THR A 11 -29.42 -18.02 -29.21
N LEU A 12 -29.40 -17.70 -27.92
CA LEU A 12 -29.42 -16.34 -27.39
C LEU A 12 -28.28 -16.27 -26.39
N PHE A 13 -27.09 -15.88 -26.84
CA PHE A 13 -26.14 -15.27 -25.93
C PHE A 13 -25.21 -14.34 -26.73
N PHE A 14 -25.67 -13.10 -26.81
CA PHE A 14 -24.85 -11.89 -26.89
C PHE A 14 -23.42 -12.12 -26.36
N PRO A 15 -22.35 -11.91 -27.15
CA PRO A 15 -21.08 -11.55 -26.58
C PRO A 15 -21.10 -10.05 -26.24
N ILE A 16 -21.87 -9.67 -25.21
CA ILE A 16 -21.51 -8.49 -24.41
C ILE A 16 -20.63 -9.05 -23.31
N ILE A 17 -19.34 -8.81 -23.43
CA ILE A 17 -18.53 -8.17 -22.39
C ILE A 17 -17.16 -7.97 -23.01
N CYS A 18 -16.91 -6.70 -23.33
CA CYS A 18 -15.60 -6.10 -23.39
C CYS A 18 -14.98 -6.20 -21.98
N SER A 19 -14.48 -7.37 -21.61
CA SER A 19 -13.53 -7.49 -20.51
C SER A 19 -12.16 -7.45 -21.15
N SER A 20 -11.60 -6.25 -21.27
CA SER A 20 -10.16 -6.12 -21.14
C SER A 20 -9.84 -6.53 -19.70
N GLU A 21 -9.63 -7.83 -19.55
CA GLU A 21 -9.03 -8.45 -18.41
C GLU A 21 -7.68 -7.76 -18.22
N VAL A 22 -7.65 -6.76 -17.35
CA VAL A 22 -6.39 -6.23 -16.82
C VAL A 22 -5.76 -7.40 -16.10
N ASN A 23 -4.99 -8.17 -16.86
CA ASN A 23 -4.11 -9.23 -16.41
C ASN A 23 -2.90 -8.54 -15.74
N SER A 24 -3.19 -7.82 -14.66
CA SER A 24 -2.21 -7.46 -13.63
C SER A 24 -2.10 -8.67 -12.73
N GLN A 25 -1.55 -9.77 -13.27
CA GLN A 25 -0.82 -10.73 -12.45
C GLN A 25 0.35 -9.95 -11.86
N GLU A 26 0.08 -9.28 -10.75
CA GLU A 26 1.06 -8.67 -9.88
C GLU A 26 1.97 -9.82 -9.45
N SER A 27 3.09 -9.92 -10.15
CA SER A 27 4.11 -10.93 -9.98
C SER A 27 4.42 -11.01 -8.49
N LYS A 28 3.87 -12.02 -7.80
CA LYS A 28 4.09 -12.30 -6.38
C LYS A 28 5.58 -12.15 -6.10
N PRO A 29 6.06 -11.09 -5.41
CA PRO A 29 7.37 -11.21 -4.82
C PRO A 29 7.15 -12.16 -3.66
N ASN A 30 7.80 -13.31 -3.71
CA ASN A 30 8.00 -14.19 -2.58
C ASN A 30 8.15 -13.32 -1.33
N VAL A 31 7.21 -13.41 -0.39
CA VAL A 31 7.29 -12.68 0.88
C VAL A 31 8.31 -13.43 1.72
N ASP A 32 9.55 -13.42 1.23
CA ASP A 32 10.70 -13.68 2.03
C ASP A 32 10.60 -12.73 3.21
N LEU A 33 10.71 -13.33 4.38
CA LEU A 33 10.61 -12.80 5.72
C LEU A 33 11.62 -11.65 6.02
N HIS A 34 12.10 -10.95 5.00
CA HIS A 34 12.76 -9.67 5.13
C HIS A 34 11.72 -8.68 5.58
N ALA A 35 11.78 -8.35 6.87
CA ALA A 35 11.10 -7.21 7.45
C ALA A 35 11.16 -6.02 6.48
N LYS A 36 10.01 -5.67 5.90
CA LYS A 36 9.83 -4.50 5.04
C LYS A 36 8.82 -3.60 5.73
N LEU A 37 8.96 -2.31 5.55
CA LEU A 37 7.98 -1.31 5.97
C LEU A 37 7.51 -0.56 4.73
N SER A 38 6.27 -0.07 4.77
CA SER A 38 5.70 0.73 3.70
C SER A 38 5.68 2.19 4.10
N VAL A 39 6.18 3.08 3.25
CA VAL A 39 6.09 4.52 3.44
C VAL A 39 5.31 5.12 2.28
N THR A 40 4.23 5.83 2.58
CA THR A 40 3.31 6.38 1.56
C THR A 40 2.85 7.79 1.95
N GLY A 41 2.28 8.52 1.00
CA GLY A 41 1.75 9.88 1.19
C GLY A 41 2.71 10.94 0.68
N GLU A 42 2.76 12.08 1.37
CA GLU A 42 3.57 13.26 1.01
C GLU A 42 5.06 13.11 1.34
N VAL A 43 5.68 12.12 0.71
CA VAL A 43 7.12 11.86 0.75
C VAL A 43 7.68 11.86 -0.67
N LYS A 44 8.97 12.15 -0.83
CA LYS A 44 9.56 12.26 -2.19
C LYS A 44 9.52 10.95 -2.98
N LYS A 45 9.68 9.81 -2.29
CA LYS A 45 9.68 8.47 -2.89
C LYS A 45 8.79 7.53 -2.08
N PRO A 46 7.48 7.49 -2.34
CA PRO A 46 6.60 6.51 -1.71
C PRO A 46 6.96 5.09 -2.18
N GLY A 47 6.90 4.12 -1.28
CA GLY A 47 7.21 2.74 -1.59
C GLY A 47 7.57 1.89 -0.37
N ARG A 48 7.97 0.65 -0.63
CA ARG A 48 8.42 -0.27 0.41
C ARG A 48 9.92 -0.09 0.63
N ILE A 49 10.34 0.11 1.88
CA ILE A 49 11.74 0.21 2.26
C ILE A 49 12.12 -0.99 3.15
N LYS A 50 13.39 -1.38 3.09
CA LYS A 50 13.92 -2.48 3.91
C LYS A 50 13.96 -2.03 5.38
N TYR A 51 13.41 -2.83 6.28
CA TYR A 51 13.49 -2.59 7.71
C TYR A 51 14.92 -2.79 8.20
N GLN A 52 15.32 -1.93 9.12
CA GLN A 52 16.60 -2.02 9.83
C GLN A 52 16.32 -1.98 11.34
N LYS A 53 17.24 -2.53 12.13
CA LYS A 53 17.12 -2.45 13.59
C LYS A 53 17.17 -0.98 14.03
N ASP A 54 16.38 -0.65 15.04
CA ASP A 54 16.27 0.70 15.62
C ASP A 54 15.82 1.79 14.65
N LEU A 55 15.09 1.42 13.59
CA LEU A 55 14.53 2.37 12.64
C LEU A 55 13.47 3.24 13.30
N THR A 56 13.57 4.55 13.12
CA THR A 56 12.58 5.52 13.62
C THR A 56 11.67 6.03 12.51
N VAL A 57 10.55 6.66 12.88
CA VAL A 57 9.65 7.32 11.91
C VAL A 57 10.40 8.36 11.07
N LEU A 58 11.24 9.17 11.71
CA LEU A 58 12.04 10.18 11.02
C LEU A 58 13.01 9.55 10.02
N GLN A 59 13.70 8.47 10.42
CA GLN A 59 14.62 7.76 9.53
C GLN A 59 13.90 7.10 8.36
N ALA A 60 12.71 6.53 8.58
CA ALA A 60 11.91 5.95 7.50
C ALA A 60 11.51 7.02 6.46
N ILE A 61 11.11 8.22 6.90
CA ILE A 61 10.83 9.35 6.01
C ILE A 61 12.10 9.80 5.29
N ALA A 62 13.24 9.86 5.97
CA ALA A 62 14.52 10.22 5.36
C ALA A 62 14.94 9.20 4.28
N LEU A 63 14.77 7.90 4.54
CA LEU A 63 15.01 6.82 3.56
C LEU A 63 14.07 6.91 2.34
N ALA A 64 12.84 7.42 2.54
CA ALA A 64 11.91 7.75 1.47
C ALA A 64 12.27 9.06 0.72
N GLY A 65 13.46 9.64 0.95
CA GLY A 65 13.94 10.86 0.32
C GLY A 65 13.53 12.15 1.04
N GLY A 66 12.94 12.04 2.22
CA GLY A 66 12.41 13.16 2.99
C GLY A 66 10.95 13.47 2.66
N SER A 67 10.40 14.41 3.41
CA SER A 67 9.06 14.96 3.19
C SER A 67 9.02 15.95 2.04
N THR A 68 7.86 16.10 1.42
CA THR A 68 7.60 17.16 0.43
C THR A 68 7.27 18.48 1.12
N ALA A 69 7.28 19.60 0.39
CA ALA A 69 6.89 20.91 0.96
C ALA A 69 5.41 20.96 1.41
N ASN A 70 4.57 20.14 0.77
CA ASN A 70 3.15 20.00 1.04
C ASN A 70 2.87 18.96 2.13
N ALA A 71 3.88 18.30 2.67
CA ALA A 71 3.71 17.30 3.70
C ALA A 71 3.31 17.94 5.04
N ASP A 72 2.33 17.34 5.68
CA ASP A 72 1.91 17.68 7.03
C ASP A 72 2.61 16.76 8.04
N MET A 73 3.71 17.26 8.61
CA MET A 73 4.48 16.56 9.65
C MET A 73 3.72 16.45 10.98
N THR A 74 2.65 17.24 11.17
CA THR A 74 1.80 17.16 12.37
C THR A 74 0.81 16.01 12.32
N HIS A 75 0.56 15.49 11.11
CA HIS A 75 -0.43 14.45 10.84
C HIS A 75 0.20 13.23 10.15
N VAL A 76 1.06 12.53 10.89
CA VAL A 76 1.63 11.26 10.44
C VAL A 76 0.84 10.10 11.02
N THR A 77 0.36 9.21 10.14
CA THR A 77 -0.40 8.03 10.53
C THR A 77 0.50 6.79 10.48
N LEU A 78 0.65 6.12 11.61
CA LEU A 78 1.26 4.80 11.72
C LEU A 78 0.19 3.73 11.63
N LEU A 79 0.34 2.81 10.69
CA LEU A 79 -0.44 1.60 10.55
C LEU A 79 0.35 0.43 11.14
N ARG A 80 -0.16 -0.15 12.23
CA ARG A 80 0.43 -1.32 12.89
C ARG A 80 -0.66 -2.35 13.15
N ASN A 81 -0.50 -3.56 12.61
CA ASN A 81 -1.47 -4.66 12.77
C ASN A 81 -2.93 -4.23 12.46
N GLY A 82 -3.13 -3.43 11.42
CA GLY A 82 -4.45 -2.90 11.03
C GLY A 82 -4.97 -1.73 11.88
N LYS A 83 -4.29 -1.35 12.97
CA LYS A 83 -4.61 -0.17 13.78
C LYS A 83 -3.89 1.06 13.26
N LYS A 84 -4.60 2.19 13.22
CA LYS A 84 -4.05 3.49 12.80
C LYS A 84 -3.82 4.37 14.02
N TRP A 85 -2.62 4.92 14.13
CA TRP A 85 -2.21 5.85 15.19
C TRP A 85 -1.77 7.16 14.55
N ARG A 86 -2.24 8.29 15.06
CA ARG A 86 -1.82 9.61 14.57
C ARG A 86 -0.74 10.16 15.50
N TYR A 87 0.35 10.62 14.91
CA TYR A 87 1.48 11.21 15.60
C TYR A 87 1.85 12.56 14.97
N ASP A 88 2.22 13.49 15.83
CA ASP A 88 2.78 14.78 15.46
C ASP A 88 4.31 14.73 15.55
N LEU A 89 5.00 14.80 14.42
CA LEU A 89 6.47 14.78 14.36
C LEU A 89 7.12 16.12 14.73
N THR A 90 6.35 17.16 15.02
CA THR A 90 6.88 18.41 15.60
C THR A 90 7.43 18.14 17.00
N ASN A 91 6.80 17.20 17.73
CA ASN A 91 7.28 16.80 19.04
C ASN A 91 8.45 15.80 18.92
N PRO A 92 9.62 16.08 19.55
CA PRO A 92 10.77 15.18 19.51
C PRO A 92 10.49 13.78 20.09
N ALA A 93 9.49 13.65 20.97
CA ALA A 93 9.07 12.36 21.50
C ALA A 93 8.56 11.41 20.40
N HIS A 94 7.81 11.92 19.42
CA HIS A 94 7.26 11.12 18.33
C HIS A 94 8.28 10.85 17.22
N GLN A 95 9.26 11.73 17.03
CA GLN A 95 10.34 11.52 16.04
C GLN A 95 11.19 10.28 16.36
N ARG A 96 11.37 9.99 17.65
CA ARG A 96 12.16 8.85 18.15
C ARG A 96 11.35 7.55 18.26
N LEU A 97 10.08 7.57 17.84
CA LEU A 97 9.23 6.38 17.85
C LEU A 97 9.86 5.29 16.98
N LYS A 98 10.12 4.14 17.58
CA LYS A 98 10.65 2.97 16.89
C LYS A 98 9.55 2.33 16.03
N LEU A 99 9.89 2.12 14.77
CA LEU A 99 9.10 1.33 13.85
C LEU A 99 9.51 -0.12 13.95
N TYR A 100 8.59 -1.01 13.57
CA TYR A 100 8.84 -2.44 13.45
C TYR A 100 8.56 -2.92 12.03
N ALA A 101 9.04 -4.12 11.74
CA ALA A 101 8.74 -4.83 10.52
C ALA A 101 7.22 -4.88 10.25
N GLY A 102 6.80 -4.58 9.01
CA GLY A 102 5.40 -4.61 8.63
C GLY A 102 4.60 -3.37 9.01
N ASP A 103 5.19 -2.40 9.72
CA ASP A 103 4.56 -1.11 9.95
C ASP A 103 4.41 -0.34 8.63
N GLY A 104 3.30 0.39 8.51
CA GLY A 104 3.05 1.34 7.43
C GLY A 104 3.08 2.77 7.96
N VAL A 105 3.86 3.65 7.33
CA VAL A 105 3.87 5.08 7.66
C VAL A 105 3.20 5.85 6.54
N ILE A 106 2.20 6.64 6.88
CA ILE A 106 1.45 7.47 5.95
C ILE A 106 1.58 8.93 6.38
N VAL A 107 2.13 9.77 5.50
CA VAL A 107 2.28 11.21 5.74
C VAL A 107 1.14 11.94 5.04
N ALA A 108 0.34 12.70 5.80
CA ALA A 108 -0.76 13.48 5.23
C ALA A 108 -0.25 14.70 4.46
N ALA A 109 -1.09 15.23 3.56
CA ALA A 109 -0.86 16.52 2.92
C ALA A 109 -1.45 17.65 3.77
N LYS A 110 -0.81 18.81 3.72
CA LYS A 110 -1.34 20.04 4.34
C LYS A 110 -2.69 20.37 3.70
N PRO A 111 -3.71 20.73 4.50
CA PRO A 111 -4.96 21.25 3.96
C PRO A 111 -4.68 22.56 3.19
N LYS A 112 -5.32 22.71 2.04
CA LYS A 112 -5.24 23.91 1.19
C LYS A 112 -6.13 25.02 1.73
#